data_AF-A0A8H9GNU2-F1
#
_entry.id   AF-A0A8H9GNU2-F1
#
_cell.length_a   1.000
_cell.length_b   1.000
_cell.length_c   1.000
_cell.angle_alpha   90.00
_cell.angle_beta   90.00
_cell.angle_gamma   90.00
#
_symmetry.space_group_name_H-M   'P 1'
#
loop_
_entity.id
_entity.type
_entity.pdbx_description
1 polymer ?
#
loop_
_entity_poly.entity_id
_entity_poly.type
_entity_poly.pdbx_seq_one_letter_code
_entity_poly.pdbx_strand_id
1 'polypeptide(L)' 'MRGMVETGGEAKFRVQGGEVRLNGEIETRRRKKLRRGDIVEYAGERVRVDF' A
#
# COMPACT_ATOMS: atom_id res chain seq x y z
N MET A 1 4.81 -15.84 4.46
CA MET A 1 3.91 -14.75 4.03
C MET A 1 4.75 -13.49 3.90
N ARG A 2 5.27 -13.20 2.70
CA ARG A 2 6.01 -11.96 2.42
C ARG A 2 4.98 -10.88 2.07
N GLY A 3 4.93 -9.79 2.84
CA GLY A 3 4.26 -8.58 2.38
C GLY A 3 5.10 -7.90 1.30
N MET A 4 4.55 -6.89 0.62
CA MET A 4 5.28 -6.07 -0.37
C MET A 4 6.51 -5.34 0.21
N VAL A 5 6.68 -5.36 1.53
CA VAL A 5 7.79 -4.74 2.27
C VAL A 5 8.22 -5.67 3.41
N GLU A 6 9.45 -5.50 3.89
CA GLU A 6 10.04 -6.38 4.91
C GLU A 6 9.45 -6.13 6.31
N THR A 7 9.02 -4.89 6.59
CA THR A 7 8.41 -4.55 7.87
C THR A 7 7.21 -3.60 7.73
N GLY A 8 6.30 -3.63 8.71
CA GLY A 8 5.21 -2.66 8.79
C GLY A 8 5.68 -1.22 9.07
N GLY A 9 6.92 -1.02 9.51
CA GLY A 9 7.54 0.30 9.66
C GLY A 9 7.92 0.90 8.31
N GLU A 10 8.58 0.09 7.47
CA GLU A 10 8.93 0.42 6.10
C GLU A 10 7.70 0.78 5.26
N ALA A 11 6.60 0.02 5.42
CA ALA A 11 5.31 0.34 4.79
C ALA A 11 4.87 1.79 5.07
N LYS A 12 5.00 2.23 6.32
CA LYS A 12 4.57 3.58 6.74
C LYS A 12 5.41 4.67 6.09
N PHE A 13 6.73 4.48 6.02
CA PHE A 13 7.62 5.45 5.39
C PHE A 13 7.30 5.62 3.91
N ARG A 14 7.08 4.53 3.18
CA ARG A 14 6.79 4.58 1.74
C ARG A 14 5.43 5.17 1.41
N VAL A 15 4.40 4.85 2.21
CA VAL A 15 3.09 5.51 2.13
C VAL A 15 3.28 7.01 2.33
N GLN A 16 3.94 7.45 3.40
CA GLN A 16 4.16 8.88 3.64
C GLN A 16 5.01 9.58 2.58
N GLY A 17 5.96 8.86 1.97
CA GLY A 17 6.80 9.34 0.88
C GLY A 17 6.04 9.52 -0.44
N GLY A 18 4.78 9.11 -0.53
CA GLY A 18 3.98 9.18 -1.75
C GLY A 18 4.39 8.16 -2.81
N GLU A 19 5.11 7.11 -2.41
CA GLU A 19 5.56 6.03 -3.29
C GLU A 19 4.48 4.96 -3.51
N VAL A 20 3.41 4.99 -2.72
CA VAL A 20 2.32 4.03 -2.76
C VAL A 20 1.10 4.64 -3.43
N ARG A 21 0.49 3.89 -4.34
CA ARG A 21 -0.82 4.24 -4.92
C ARG A 21 -1.90 3.33 -4.37
N LEU A 22 -3.07 3.89 -4.08
CA LEU A 22 -4.28 3.16 -3.75
C LEU A 22 -5.32 3.47 -4.84
N ASN A 23 -5.76 2.44 -5.56
CA ASN A 23 -6.70 2.57 -6.67
C ASN A 23 -6.26 3.60 -7.73
N GLY A 24 -4.95 3.68 -7.98
CA GLY A 24 -4.36 4.61 -8.96
C GLY A 24 -4.00 6.00 -8.41
N GLU A 25 -4.44 6.36 -7.21
CA GLU A 25 -4.14 7.66 -6.59
C GLU A 25 -3.00 7.55 -5.58
N ILE A 26 -2.11 8.55 -5.51
CA ILE A 26 -1.05 8.60 -4.50
C ILE A 26 -1.69 8.66 -3.11
N GLU A 27 -1.35 7.69 -2.26
CA GLU A 27 -1.89 7.56 -0.90
C GLU A 27 -0.78 7.82 0.13
N THR A 28 -0.97 8.83 0.97
CA THR A 28 -0.02 9.24 2.02
C THR A 28 -0.55 9.04 3.45
N ARG A 29 -1.81 8.59 3.60
CA ARG A 29 -2.47 8.45 4.90
C ARG A 29 -2.08 7.15 5.61
N ARG A 30 -1.45 7.30 6.78
CA ARG A 30 -0.98 6.19 7.65
C ARG A 30 -2.08 5.29 8.26
N ARG A 31 -3.37 5.64 8.14
CA ARG A 31 -4.49 4.92 8.79
C ARG A 31 -5.68 4.66 7.87
N LYS A 32 -5.46 4.66 6.55
CA LYS A 32 -6.51 4.29 5.61
C LYS A 32 -6.87 2.81 5.85
N LYS A 33 -8.12 2.54 6.23
CA LYS A 33 -8.64 1.17 6.25
C LYS A 33 -8.89 0.73 4.81
N LEU A 34 -8.16 -0.28 4.36
CA LEU A 34 -8.41 -0.95 3.09
C LEU A 34 -9.77 -1.66 3.10
N ARG A 35 -10.33 -1.87 1.92
CA ARG A 35 -11.55 -2.64 1.68
C ARG A 35 -11.24 -3.71 0.65
N ARG A 36 -11.99 -4.82 0.73
CA ARG A 36 -11.95 -5.85 -0.31
C ARG A 36 -12.21 -5.24 -1.67
N GLY A 37 -11.32 -5.51 -2.62
CA GLY A 37 -11.33 -4.91 -3.96
C GLY A 37 -10.36 -3.74 -4.15
N ASP A 38 -9.83 -3.15 -3.07
CA ASP A 38 -8.80 -2.11 -3.19
C ASP A 38 -7.53 -2.68 -3.85
N ILE A 39 -6.89 -1.86 -4.69
CA ILE A 39 -5.62 -2.17 -5.36
C ILE A 39 -4.54 -1.26 -4.80
N VAL A 40 -3.53 -1.86 -4.17
CA VAL A 40 -2.33 -1.17 -3.69
C VAL A 40 -1.22 -1.38 -4.70
N GLU A 41 -0.60 -0.29 -5.16
CA GLU A 41 0.54 -0.33 -6.06
C GLU A 41 1.78 0.28 -5.42
N TYR A 42 2.92 -0.41 -5.53
CA TYR A 42 4.21 0.04 -5.02
C TYR A 42 5.33 -0.56 -5.86
N ALA A 43 6.33 0.25 -6.24
CA ALA A 43 7.51 -0.19 -7.01
C ALA A 43 7.21 -1.02 -8.29
N GLY A 44 6.06 -0.79 -8.92
CA GLY A 44 5.60 -1.55 -10.10
C GLY A 44 4.86 -2.85 -9.77
N GLU A 45 4.82 -3.26 -8.51
CA GLU A 45 3.98 -4.35 -8.05
C GLU A 45 2.58 -3.87 -7.67
N ARG A 46 1.57 -4.71 -7.93
CA ARG A 46 0.17 -4.44 -7.60
C ARG A 46 -0.39 -5.60 -6.79
N VAL A 47 -1.03 -5.30 -5.67
CA VAL A 47 -1.72 -6.27 -4.83
C VAL A 47 -3.16 -5.83 -4.65
N ARG A 48 -4.07 -6.78 -4.88
CA ARG A 48 -5.49 -6.60 -4.61
C ARG A 48 -5.81 -7.11 -3.21
N VAL A 49 -6.56 -6.32 -2.46
CA VAL A 49 -7.10 -6.69 -1.15
C VAL A 49 -8.27 -7.65 -1.37
N ASP A 50 -8.16 -8.88 -0.86
CA ASP A 50 -9.14 -9.95 -1.07
C ASP A 50 -9.74 -10.53 0.22
N PHE A 51 -9.27 -10.08 1.39
CA PHE A 51 -9.76 -10.45 2.72
C PHE A 51 -10.97 -9.62 3.19
#